data_AF-A0A352KJL1-F1
#
_entry.id   AF-A0A352KJL1-F1
#
_cell.length_a   1.000
_cell.length_b   1.000
_cell.length_c   1.000
_cell.angle_alpha   90.00
_cell.angle_beta   90.00
_cell.angle_gamma   90.00
#
_symmetry.space_group_name_H-M   'P 1'
#
loop_
_entity.id
_entity.type
_entity.pdbx_description
1 polymer ?
#
loop_
_entity_poly.entity_id
_entity_poly.type
_entity_poly.pdbx_seq_one_letter_code
_entity_poly.pdbx_strand_id
1 'polypeptide(L)' 'HYPQGLELDALYDPFWISGILKTSFVENDMASAAYSMQMQSFEVYKE' A
#
# COMPACT_ATOMS: atom_id res chain seq x y z
N HIS A 1 -18.97 3.69 -4.52
CA HIS A 1 -17.93 2.84 -5.13
C HIS A 1 -16.81 2.70 -4.11
N TYR A 2 -16.75 1.56 -3.41
CA TYR A 2 -15.63 1.27 -2.52
C TYR A 2 -14.39 0.98 -3.38
N PRO A 3 -13.20 1.45 -3.00
CA PRO A 3 -11.99 1.11 -3.74
C PRO A 3 -11.81 -0.41 -3.72
N GLN A 4 -11.43 -0.98 -4.86
CA GLN A 4 -11.13 -2.40 -4.99
C GLN A 4 -10.00 -2.75 -4.01
N GLY A 5 -10.28 -3.70 -3.11
CA GLY A 5 -9.30 -4.18 -2.13
C GLY A 5 -8.36 -5.24 -2.72
N LEU A 6 -7.38 -5.64 -1.92
CA LEU A 6 -6.51 -6.79 -2.19
C LEU A 6 -7.09 -8.06 -1.54
N GLU A 7 -6.93 -9.20 -2.21
CA GLU A 7 -7.22 -10.49 -1.60
C GLU A 7 -6.17 -10.81 -0.53
N LEU A 8 -6.61 -11.37 0.60
CA LEU A 8 -5.72 -11.65 1.74
C LEU A 8 -4.63 -12.66 1.36
N ASP A 9 -5.00 -13.70 0.61
CA ASP A 9 -4.08 -14.75 0.16
C ASP A 9 -2.99 -14.21 -0.77
N ALA A 10 -3.23 -13.08 -1.42
CA ALA A 10 -2.27 -12.46 -2.32
C ALA A 10 -1.17 -11.68 -1.58
N LEU A 11 -1.31 -11.40 -0.27
CA LEU A 11 -0.32 -10.60 0.49
C LEU A 11 1.04 -11.30 0.67
N TYR A 12 1.16 -12.58 0.30
CA TYR A 12 2.43 -13.30 0.27
C TYR A 12 3.29 -12.96 -0.95
N ASP A 13 2.71 -12.36 -1.99
CA ASP A 13 3.41 -11.96 -3.20
C ASP A 13 3.87 -10.49 -3.13
N PRO A 14 4.98 -10.13 -3.78
CA PRO A 14 5.40 -8.74 -3.89
C PRO A 14 4.52 -7.95 -4.88
N PHE A 15 4.31 -6.66 -4.56
CA PHE A 15 3.51 -5.75 -5.39
C PHE A 15 4.23 -4.43 -5.68
N TRP A 16 3.98 -3.91 -6.88
CA TRP A 16 4.17 -2.50 -7.18
C TRP A 16 2.92 -1.73 -6.80
N ILE A 17 3.06 -0.71 -5.96
CA ILE A 17 1.97 0.19 -5.57
C ILE A 17 2.24 1.56 -6.16
N SER A 18 1.28 2.09 -6.92
CA SER A 18 1.35 3.42 -7.53
C SER A 18 0.28 4.33 -6.95
N GLY A 19 0.65 5.57 -6.64
CA GLY A 19 -0.25 6.53 -6.03
C GLY A 19 0.43 7.82 -5.60
N ILE A 20 -0.26 8.61 -4.78
CA ILE A 20 0.24 9.90 -4.30
C ILE A 20 0.97 9.69 -2.98
N LEU A 21 2.28 9.89 -2.99
CA LEU A 21 3.12 9.87 -1.80
C LEU A 21 3.08 11.22 -1.08
N LYS A 22 3.00 11.21 0.25
CA LYS A 22 3.03 12.39 1.11
C LYS A 22 4.00 12.17 2.27
N THR A 23 4.81 13.18 2.56
CA THR A 23 5.61 13.27 3.79
C THR A 23 4.67 13.56 4.95
N SER A 24 4.29 12.53 5.70
CA SER A 24 3.39 12.62 6.85
C SER A 24 3.76 11.55 7.84
N PHE A 25 3.99 11.93 9.09
CA PHE A 25 4.25 10.99 10.15
C PHE A 25 2.96 10.27 10.54
N VAL A 26 3.01 8.93 10.57
CA VAL A 26 1.91 8.03 10.96
C VAL A 26 2.47 7.06 11.99
N GLU A 27 1.75 6.86 13.10
CA GLU A 27 2.14 5.94 14.17
C GLU A 27 0.93 5.11 14.59
N ASN A 28 1.14 3.82 14.81
CA ASN A 28 0.15 2.89 15.34
C ASN A 28 0.83 1.86 16.25
N ASP A 29 0.05 0.96 16.84
CA ASP A 29 0.56 -0.05 17.79
C ASP A 29 1.62 -0.99 17.19
N MET A 30 1.68 -1.13 15.85
CA MET A 30 2.60 -2.02 15.16
C MET A 30 3.89 -1.29 14.74
N ALA A 31 3.78 -0.04 14.28
CA ALA A 31 4.91 0.70 13.70
C ALA A 31 4.67 2.22 13.56
N SER A 32 5.77 2.94 13.37
CA SER A 32 5.79 4.35 12.98
C SER A 32 6.39 4.50 11.56
N ALA A 33 5.80 5.39 10.74
CA ALA A 33 6.17 5.65 9.36
C ALA A 33 6.27 7.17 9.10
N ALA A 34 7.28 7.61 8.36
CA ALA A 34 7.46 9.02 8.00
C ALA A 34 6.71 9.43 6.72
N TYR A 35 6.16 8.47 6.00
CA TYR A 35 5.46 8.67 4.73
C TYR A 35 4.11 7.97 4.73
N SER A 36 3.17 8.54 4.00
CA SER A 36 1.86 7.94 3.71
C SER A 36 1.63 7.95 2.20
N MET A 37 0.93 6.93 1.69
CA MET A 37 0.60 6.84 0.27
C MET A 37 -0.91 6.63 0.09
N GLN A 38 -1.50 7.45 -0.76
CA GLN A 38 -2.84 7.19 -1.27
C GLN A 38 -2.71 6.33 -2.54
N MET A 39 -2.93 5.03 -2.39
CA MET A 39 -2.90 4.06 -3.49
C MET A 39 -3.96 4.39 -4.56
N GLN A 40 -3.54 4.33 -5.83
CA GLN A 40 -4.42 4.48 -7.00
C GLN A 40 -4.46 3.21 -7.84
N SER A 41 -3.34 2.52 -7.98
CA SER A 41 -3.24 1.23 -8.65
C SER A 41 -2.17 0.35 -8.00
N PHE A 42 -2.26 -0.95 -8.25
CA PHE A 42 -1.25 -1.93 -7.86
C PHE A 42 -1.10 -2.99 -8.95
N GLU A 43 0.08 -3.59 -9.03
CA GLU A 43 0.39 -4.68 -9.95
C GLU A 43 1.23 -5.73 -9.22
N VAL A 44 0.97 -7.01 -9.49
CA VAL A 44 1.82 -8.10 -8.98
C VAL A 44 3.20 -7.96 -9.63
N TYR A 45 4.25 -8.01 -8.81
CA TYR A 45 5.62 -8.00 -9.31
C TYR A 45 5.88 -9.21 -10.20
N LYS A 46 6.50 -8.99 -11.36
CA LYS A 46 6.98 -10.04 -12.27
C LYS A 46 8.48 -9.86 -12.41
N GLU A 47 9.23 -10.94 -12.20
CA GLU A 47 10.68 -11.00 -12.42
C GLU A 47 11.04 -10.87 -13.91
#